data_AF-A0A1B8VCD6-F1
#
_entry.id   AF-A0A1B8VCD6-F1
#
_cell.length_a   1.000
_cell.length_b   1.000
_cell.length_c   1.000
_cell.angle_alpha   90.00
_cell.angle_beta   90.00
_cell.angle_gamma   90.00
#
_symmetry.space_group_name_H-M   'P 1'
#
loop_
_entity.id
_entity.type
_entity.pdbx_description
1 polymer ?
#
loop_
_entity_poly.entity_id
_entity_poly.type
_entity_poly.pdbx_seq_one_letter_code
_entity_poly.pdbx_strand_id
1 'polypeptide(L)'
;MPSFLPTRLLRALTLLAGLAVCASASAVAPSCPTGQRQVCLDSCVCLPDLGAVLGPVLSDTRKVAAQALGVWLQQSREQAEQGGTEPIPLEIRAQLQGYFSDDVLMGARYSTGALDQLNAAQAMMQNPDTEAVTLVDVIVFRREEDAQKDVALWAHELWHVKQYQEWGVQGFATRYTDDFDAVEAPAYEMARRVAKDLRDGKLTAPAP
;
A
#
# COMPACT_ATOMS: atom_id res chain seq x y z
N MET A 1 -29.72 -38.25 61.76
CA MET A 1 -30.52 -39.49 61.79
C MET A 1 -31.89 -39.18 61.23
N PRO A 2 -32.51 -40.01 60.37
CA PRO A 2 -32.01 -41.16 59.59
C PRO A 2 -32.21 -40.88 58.07
N SER A 3 -31.92 -41.72 57.08
CA SER A 3 -31.00 -42.84 56.86
C SER A 3 -31.12 -43.22 55.38
N PHE A 4 -29.98 -43.51 54.76
CA PHE A 4 -29.70 -44.56 53.78
C PHE A 4 -30.77 -45.05 52.77
N LEU A 5 -30.48 -44.79 51.49
CA LEU A 5 -30.42 -45.70 50.31
C LEU A 5 -30.97 -47.15 50.45
N PRO A 6 -31.54 -47.75 49.38
CA PRO A 6 -30.65 -48.27 48.33
C PRO A 6 -31.17 -48.29 46.87
N THR A 7 -30.22 -48.01 45.99
CA THR A 7 -30.07 -48.52 44.62
C THR A 7 -30.47 -49.99 44.48
N ARG A 8 -31.34 -50.34 43.51
CA ARG A 8 -31.24 -51.58 42.73
C ARG A 8 -31.97 -51.50 41.38
N LEU A 9 -31.18 -51.68 40.32
CA LEU A 9 -31.45 -52.49 39.12
C LEU A 9 -32.66 -52.11 38.24
N LEU A 10 -32.40 -51.51 37.07
CA LEU A 10 -32.14 -52.16 35.78
C LEU A 10 -33.42 -52.57 35.00
N ARG A 11 -33.51 -52.01 33.77
CA ARG A 11 -34.12 -52.58 32.55
C ARG A 11 -35.62 -52.91 32.56
N ALA A 12 -36.39 -52.09 31.84
CA ALA A 12 -37.25 -52.50 30.72
C ALA A 12 -38.00 -51.23 30.24
N LEU A 13 -37.61 -50.67 29.09
CA LEU A 13 -38.29 -50.82 27.80
C LEU A 13 -39.70 -50.19 27.76
N THR A 14 -39.92 -49.39 26.70
CA THR A 14 -41.19 -48.80 26.20
C THR A 14 -41.63 -47.52 26.94
N LEU A 15 -42.12 -46.43 26.35
CA LEU A 15 -42.70 -46.08 25.04
C LEU A 15 -42.47 -44.56 24.84
N LEU A 16 -41.89 -44.15 23.70
CA LEU A 16 -42.52 -43.30 22.68
C LEU A 16 -42.87 -41.83 23.02
N ALA A 17 -42.35 -40.98 22.13
CA ALA A 17 -42.93 -39.75 21.59
C ALA A 17 -42.93 -38.48 22.46
N GLY A 18 -42.04 -37.56 22.08
CA GLY A 18 -42.10 -36.16 22.52
C GLY A 18 -40.98 -35.27 22.01
N LEU A 19 -40.37 -35.56 20.85
CA LEU A 19 -39.50 -34.60 20.16
C LEU A 19 -40.37 -33.49 19.58
N ALA A 20 -40.56 -32.40 20.33
CA ALA A 20 -40.98 -31.13 19.76
C ALA A 20 -39.77 -30.53 19.00
N VAL A 21 -39.60 -30.96 17.76
CA VAL A 21 -38.75 -30.26 16.79
C VAL A 21 -39.45 -28.95 16.46
N CYS A 22 -39.00 -27.85 17.06
CA CYS A 22 -39.27 -26.52 16.51
C CYS A 22 -38.62 -26.47 15.12
N ALA A 23 -39.40 -26.73 14.08
CA ALA A 23 -39.03 -26.37 12.74
C ALA A 23 -38.97 -24.84 12.68
N SER A 24 -37.77 -24.28 12.88
CA SER A 24 -37.46 -22.96 12.37
C SER A 24 -37.59 -23.05 10.86
N ALA A 25 -38.77 -22.69 10.34
CA ALA A 25 -38.95 -22.38 8.94
C ALA A 25 -38.00 -21.22 8.64
N SER A 26 -36.81 -21.53 8.16
CA SER A 26 -35.97 -20.56 7.49
C SER A 26 -36.81 -20.02 6.34
N ALA A 27 -37.29 -18.78 6.48
CA ALA A 27 -37.82 -18.05 5.36
C ALA A 27 -36.71 -18.07 4.29
N VAL A 28 -36.94 -18.83 3.22
CA VAL A 28 -36.08 -18.79 2.05
C VAL A 28 -36.25 -17.38 1.52
N ALA A 29 -35.30 -16.49 1.85
CA ALA A 29 -35.20 -15.20 1.18
C ALA A 29 -35.15 -15.50 -0.31
N PRO A 30 -35.96 -14.86 -1.16
CA PRO A 30 -35.84 -15.02 -2.60
C PRO A 30 -34.42 -14.60 -2.95
N SER A 31 -33.57 -15.58 -3.28
CA SER A 31 -32.24 -15.32 -3.81
C SER A 31 -32.45 -14.52 -5.08
N CYS A 32 -31.96 -13.28 -5.13
CA CYS A 32 -32.07 -12.47 -6.33
C CYS A 32 -31.55 -13.26 -7.54
N PRO A 33 -32.17 -13.12 -8.72
CA PRO A 33 -31.68 -13.74 -9.95
C PRO A 33 -30.20 -13.48 -10.18
N THR A 34 -29.49 -14.39 -10.85
CA THR A 34 -28.08 -14.23 -11.20
C THR A 34 -27.83 -12.86 -11.85
N GLY A 35 -26.87 -12.10 -11.32
CA GLY A 35 -26.58 -10.73 -11.77
C GLY A 35 -27.38 -9.63 -11.04
N GLN A 36 -28.11 -9.96 -9.98
CA GLN A 36 -28.80 -9.00 -9.11
C GLN A 36 -28.35 -9.14 -7.66
N ARG A 37 -28.29 -8.01 -6.94
CA ARG A 37 -27.98 -7.93 -5.51
C ARG A 37 -29.20 -7.44 -4.74
N GLN A 38 -29.44 -8.05 -3.58
CA GLN A 38 -30.47 -7.60 -2.65
C GLN A 38 -29.99 -6.36 -1.89
N VAL A 39 -30.77 -5.28 -1.94
CA VAL A 39 -30.55 -4.06 -1.15
C VAL A 39 -31.77 -3.87 -0.25
N CYS A 40 -31.55 -3.82 1.06
CA CYS A 40 -32.60 -3.68 2.06
C CYS A 40 -32.42 -2.37 2.82
N LEU A 41 -33.45 -1.52 2.80
CA LEU A 41 -33.59 -0.39 3.71
C LEU A 41 -34.76 -0.71 4.66
N ASP A 42 -36.00 -0.39 4.28
CA ASP A 42 -37.23 -0.79 5.00
C ASP A 42 -37.91 -2.02 4.39
N SER A 43 -37.69 -2.26 3.09
CA SER A 43 -38.07 -3.47 2.36
C SER A 43 -36.92 -3.86 1.44
N CYS A 44 -36.77 -5.16 1.16
CA CYS A 44 -35.71 -5.63 0.28
C CYS A 44 -36.15 -5.63 -1.18
N VAL A 45 -35.32 -5.06 -2.05
CA VAL A 45 -35.50 -5.10 -3.50
C VAL A 45 -34.26 -5.71 -4.16
N CYS A 46 -34.47 -6.50 -5.22
CA CYS A 46 -33.38 -6.97 -6.06
C CYS A 46 -33.08 -5.92 -7.14
N LEU A 47 -31.87 -5.40 -7.13
CA LEU A 47 -31.38 -4.47 -8.15
C LEU A 47 -30.28 -5.14 -8.97
N PRO A 48 -30.09 -4.75 -10.25
CA PRO A 48 -28.92 -5.17 -11.02
C PRO A 48 -27.65 -4.93 -10.22
N ASP A 49 -26.76 -5.92 -10.18
CA ASP A 49 -25.46 -5.76 -9.54
C ASP A 49 -24.59 -4.86 -10.41
N LEU A 50 -24.76 -3.55 -10.24
CA LEU A 50 -23.93 -2.55 -10.92
C LEU A 50 -22.45 -2.73 -10.57
N GLY A 51 -22.11 -3.33 -9.43
CA GLY A 51 -20.73 -3.68 -9.08
C GLY A 51 -20.17 -4.80 -9.97
N ALA A 52 -20.97 -5.80 -10.31
CA ALA A 52 -20.58 -6.86 -11.24
C ALA A 52 -20.41 -6.36 -12.69
N VAL A 53 -21.12 -5.30 -13.09
CA VAL A 53 -21.03 -4.71 -14.44
C VAL A 53 -19.94 -3.64 -14.52
N LEU A 54 -19.87 -2.74 -13.53
CA LEU A 54 -18.89 -1.65 -13.50
C LEU A 54 -17.52 -2.09 -12.99
N GLY A 55 -17.47 -3.15 -12.17
CA GLY A 55 -16.24 -3.71 -11.62
C GLY A 55 -15.22 -4.10 -12.68
N PRO A 56 -15.58 -4.90 -13.71
CA PRO A 56 -14.68 -5.24 -14.82
C PRO A 56 -14.15 -4.00 -15.54
N VAL A 57 -15.04 -3.07 -15.92
CA VAL A 57 -14.67 -1.82 -16.62
C VAL A 57 -13.70 -0.98 -15.78
N LEU A 58 -14.00 -0.80 -14.49
CA LEU A 58 -13.14 -0.06 -13.57
C LEU A 58 -11.80 -0.79 -13.37
N SER A 59 -11.81 -2.11 -13.25
CA SER A 59 -10.58 -2.91 -13.12
C SER A 59 -9.70 -2.86 -14.38
N ASP A 60 -10.31 -2.84 -15.55
CA ASP A 60 -9.59 -2.74 -16.82
C ASP A 60 -9.01 -1.33 -17.00
N THR A 61 -9.75 -0.29 -16.62
CA THR A 61 -9.21 1.08 -16.62
C THR A 61 -8.03 1.25 -15.67
N ARG A 62 -8.09 0.67 -14.45
CA ARG A 62 -6.97 0.69 -13.50
C ARG A 62 -5.75 -0.07 -14.01
N LYS A 63 -5.94 -1.24 -14.62
CA LYS A 63 -4.83 -2.00 -15.23
C LYS A 63 -4.16 -1.22 -16.35
N VAL A 64 -4.94 -0.58 -17.22
CA VAL A 64 -4.40 0.25 -18.31
C VAL A 64 -3.65 1.45 -17.74
N ALA A 65 -4.21 2.13 -16.73
CA ALA A 65 -3.55 3.25 -16.06
C ALA A 65 -2.24 2.81 -15.38
N ALA A 66 -2.23 1.67 -14.68
CA ALA A 66 -1.04 1.12 -14.07
C ALA A 66 0.04 0.74 -15.09
N GLN A 67 -0.34 0.17 -16.24
CA GLN A 67 0.60 -0.12 -17.33
C GLN A 67 1.19 1.17 -17.91
N ALA A 68 0.35 2.17 -18.17
CA ALA A 68 0.79 3.46 -18.68
C ALA A 68 1.76 4.15 -17.69
N LEU A 69 1.44 4.12 -16.40
CA LEU A 69 2.31 4.65 -15.35
C LEU A 69 3.65 3.89 -15.29
N GLY A 70 3.62 2.55 -15.37
CA GLY A 70 4.84 1.75 -15.38
C GLY A 70 5.78 2.06 -16.55
N VAL A 71 5.21 2.24 -17.76
CA VAL A 71 5.97 2.65 -18.95
C VAL A 71 6.55 4.05 -18.77
N TRP A 72 5.73 5.00 -18.29
CA TRP A 72 6.16 6.38 -18.08
C TRP A 72 7.29 6.47 -17.05
N LEU A 73 7.24 5.69 -15.96
CA LEU A 73 8.29 5.63 -14.94
C LEU A 73 9.63 5.18 -15.53
N GLN A 74 9.63 4.12 -16.34
CA GLN A 74 10.85 3.62 -17.00
C GLN A 74 11.42 4.64 -17.99
N GLN A 75 10.58 5.21 -18.84
CA GLN A 75 11.01 6.22 -19.81
C GLN A 75 11.55 7.48 -19.13
N SER A 76 10.92 7.93 -18.06
CA SER A 76 11.35 9.10 -17.30
C SER A 76 12.68 8.84 -16.60
N ARG A 77 12.88 7.64 -16.02
CA ARG A 77 14.16 7.20 -15.46
C ARG A 77 15.27 7.25 -16.51
N GLU A 78 15.05 6.64 -17.68
CA GLU A 78 16.05 6.64 -18.77
C GLU A 78 16.41 8.06 -19.23
N GLN A 79 15.43 8.96 -19.33
CA GLN A 79 15.68 10.36 -19.67
C GLN A 79 16.49 11.09 -18.58
N ALA A 80 16.17 10.86 -17.31
CA ALA A 80 16.92 11.43 -16.20
C ALA A 80 18.37 10.92 -16.18
N GLU A 81 18.60 9.63 -16.47
CA GLU A 81 19.95 9.08 -16.61
C GLU A 81 20.73 9.69 -17.78
N GLN A 82 20.10 9.87 -18.93
CA GLN A 82 20.71 10.54 -20.10
C GLN A 82 21.08 12.00 -19.81
N GLY A 83 20.30 12.68 -18.97
CA GLY A 83 20.59 14.04 -18.50
C GLY A 83 21.73 14.12 -17.47
N GLY A 84 22.20 12.98 -16.97
CA GLY A 84 23.24 12.89 -15.95
C GLY A 84 22.67 12.68 -14.56
N THR A 85 23.31 11.77 -13.82
CA THR A 85 22.96 11.42 -12.45
C THR A 85 24.20 11.22 -11.60
N GLU A 86 24.10 11.54 -10.33
CA GLU A 86 25.15 11.41 -9.33
C GLU A 86 24.76 10.36 -8.26
N PRO A 87 25.72 9.70 -7.60
CA PRO A 87 25.41 8.82 -6.46
C PRO A 87 24.94 9.64 -5.24
N ILE A 88 24.30 9.00 -4.25
CA ILE A 88 23.94 9.67 -2.99
C ILE A 88 25.16 10.40 -2.38
N PRO A 89 25.05 11.68 -1.97
CA PRO A 89 26.12 12.38 -1.27
C PRO A 89 26.59 11.59 -0.04
N LEU A 90 27.91 11.59 0.20
CA LEU A 90 28.52 10.70 1.18
C LEU A 90 27.96 10.90 2.59
N GLU A 91 27.76 12.16 2.98
CA GLU A 91 27.24 12.58 4.28
C GLU A 91 25.78 12.15 4.46
N ILE A 92 24.95 12.28 3.42
CA ILE A 92 23.56 11.80 3.43
C ILE A 92 23.54 10.27 3.57
N ARG A 93 24.34 9.56 2.77
CA ARG A 93 24.42 8.10 2.80
C ARG A 93 24.83 7.59 4.18
N ALA A 94 25.87 8.18 4.78
CA ALA A 94 26.34 7.81 6.11
C ALA A 94 25.24 7.94 7.19
N GLN A 95 24.43 9.00 7.12
CA GLN A 95 23.30 9.20 8.03
C GLN A 95 22.15 8.21 7.82
N LEU A 96 22.02 7.63 6.63
CA LEU A 96 20.92 6.73 6.27
C LEU A 96 21.25 5.23 6.34
N GLN A 97 22.52 4.87 6.52
CA GLN A 97 23.00 3.48 6.67
C GLN A 97 22.28 2.68 7.76
N GLY A 98 21.77 3.33 8.80
CA GLY A 98 21.01 2.66 9.88
C GLY A 98 19.55 2.34 9.55
N TYR A 99 19.02 2.83 8.41
CA TYR A 99 17.59 2.74 8.06
C TYR A 99 17.33 1.88 6.82
N PHE A 100 18.30 1.83 5.90
CA PHE A 100 18.18 1.16 4.62
C PHE A 100 19.32 0.15 4.42
N SER A 101 19.08 -0.89 3.62
CA SER A 101 20.13 -1.81 3.22
C SER A 101 21.13 -1.12 2.27
N ASP A 102 22.34 -1.67 2.18
CA ASP A 102 23.35 -1.19 1.24
C ASP A 102 22.87 -1.26 -0.20
N ASP A 103 22.07 -2.27 -0.59
CA ASP A 103 21.51 -2.40 -1.93
C ASP A 103 20.58 -1.23 -2.32
N VAL A 104 19.81 -0.69 -1.36
CA VAL A 104 18.97 0.50 -1.59
C VAL A 104 19.85 1.74 -1.72
N LEU A 105 20.82 1.91 -0.82
CA LEU A 105 21.69 3.09 -0.78
C LEU A 105 22.69 3.16 -1.93
N MET A 106 23.17 2.01 -2.41
CA MET A 106 24.11 1.94 -3.53
C MET A 106 23.41 1.90 -4.89
N GLY A 107 22.17 1.39 -4.94
CA GLY A 107 21.36 1.37 -6.15
C GLY A 107 20.83 2.75 -6.51
N ALA A 108 20.53 3.61 -5.52
CA ALA A 108 19.95 4.91 -5.79
C ALA A 108 20.95 5.92 -6.38
N ARG A 109 20.46 6.71 -7.33
CA ARG A 109 21.13 7.87 -7.92
C ARG A 109 20.24 9.09 -7.79
N TYR A 110 20.79 10.29 -7.96
CA TYR A 110 20.00 11.51 -8.02
C TYR A 110 20.32 12.39 -9.21
N SER A 111 19.37 13.24 -9.59
CA SER A 111 19.56 14.31 -10.58
C SER A 111 18.82 15.58 -10.14
N THR A 112 19.37 16.73 -10.47
CA THR A 112 18.70 18.04 -10.38
C THR A 112 18.42 18.67 -11.74
N GLY A 113 18.84 17.99 -12.82
CA GLY A 113 18.64 18.45 -14.20
C GLY A 113 17.35 17.93 -14.87
N ALA A 114 16.69 16.94 -14.28
CA ALA A 114 15.53 16.24 -14.86
C ALA A 114 14.17 16.88 -14.47
N LEU A 115 14.09 18.22 -14.46
CA LEU A 115 12.90 18.94 -13.98
C LEU A 115 11.65 18.69 -14.82
N ASP A 116 11.79 18.38 -16.10
CA ASP A 116 10.65 18.05 -16.97
C ASP A 116 9.97 16.75 -16.53
N GLN A 117 10.75 15.74 -16.13
CA GLN A 117 10.25 14.48 -15.60
C GLN A 117 9.56 14.71 -14.26
N LEU A 118 10.13 15.55 -13.40
CA LEU A 118 9.53 15.94 -12.13
C LEU A 118 8.18 16.65 -12.33
N ASN A 119 8.11 17.62 -13.25
CA ASN A 119 6.86 18.33 -13.55
C ASN A 119 5.79 17.40 -14.16
N ALA A 120 6.19 16.44 -15.01
CA ALA A 120 5.29 15.42 -15.51
C ALA A 120 4.75 14.52 -14.39
N ALA A 121 5.61 14.15 -13.43
CA ALA A 121 5.23 13.39 -12.24
C ALA A 121 4.16 14.12 -11.42
N GLN A 122 4.35 15.42 -11.18
CA GLN A 122 3.39 16.27 -10.48
C GLN A 122 2.03 16.32 -11.18
N ALA A 123 2.04 16.48 -12.51
CA ALA A 123 0.80 16.50 -13.29
C ALA A 123 0.06 15.17 -13.23
N MET A 124 0.78 14.04 -13.27
CA MET A 124 0.20 12.70 -13.19
C MET A 124 -0.33 12.37 -11.79
N MET A 125 0.39 12.77 -10.74
CA MET A 125 0.06 12.49 -9.34
C MET A 125 -0.83 13.57 -8.69
N GLN A 126 -1.14 14.66 -9.41
CA GLN A 126 -1.91 15.81 -8.90
C GLN A 126 -1.35 16.41 -7.61
N ASN A 127 -0.02 16.37 -7.45
CA ASN A 127 0.68 16.88 -6.28
C ASN A 127 1.52 18.11 -6.66
N PRO A 128 1.06 19.34 -6.34
CA PRO A 128 1.77 20.56 -6.73
C PRO A 128 3.07 20.78 -5.93
N ASP A 129 3.19 20.21 -4.74
CA ASP A 129 4.22 20.53 -3.74
C ASP A 129 5.28 19.42 -3.62
N THR A 130 5.61 18.78 -4.75
CA THR A 130 6.63 17.73 -4.80
C THR A 130 8.03 18.34 -4.95
N GLU A 131 8.84 18.28 -3.89
CA GLU A 131 10.24 18.73 -3.87
C GLU A 131 11.19 17.70 -4.50
N ALA A 132 10.82 16.42 -4.50
CA ALA A 132 11.56 15.35 -5.18
C ALA A 132 10.62 14.22 -5.65
N VAL A 133 11.03 13.46 -6.66
CA VAL A 133 10.32 12.26 -7.11
C VAL A 133 11.28 11.12 -7.39
N THR A 134 10.90 9.91 -6.99
CA THR A 134 11.65 8.69 -7.29
C THR A 134 11.16 8.02 -8.57
N LEU A 135 12.02 8.02 -9.59
CA LEU A 135 11.87 7.32 -10.86
C LEU A 135 12.66 6.01 -10.81
N VAL A 136 12.04 4.96 -10.26
CA VAL A 136 12.66 3.65 -10.02
C VAL A 136 13.81 3.73 -9.00
N ASP A 137 15.04 3.96 -9.45
CA ASP A 137 16.25 4.13 -8.64
C ASP A 137 16.87 5.52 -8.82
N VAL A 138 16.30 6.38 -9.68
CA VAL A 138 16.75 7.76 -9.88
C VAL A 138 15.82 8.72 -9.17
N ILE A 139 16.36 9.44 -8.19
CA ILE A 139 15.63 10.46 -7.42
C ILE A 139 15.88 11.83 -8.05
N VAL A 140 14.83 12.44 -8.56
CA VAL A 140 14.92 13.78 -9.15
C VAL A 140 14.55 14.81 -8.09
N PHE A 141 15.48 15.67 -7.72
CA PHE A 141 15.25 16.77 -6.78
C PHE A 141 15.01 18.07 -7.54
N ARG A 142 14.09 18.89 -7.04
CA ARG A 142 13.81 20.22 -7.58
C ARG A 142 14.95 21.20 -7.30
N ARG A 143 15.51 21.16 -6.09
CA ARG A 143 16.59 22.05 -5.66
C ARG A 143 17.81 21.23 -5.26
N GLU A 144 18.98 21.66 -5.73
CA GLU A 144 20.27 21.07 -5.33
C GLU A 144 20.48 21.10 -3.82
N GLU A 145 19.98 22.14 -3.13
CA GLU A 145 20.09 22.21 -1.69
C GLU A 145 19.43 21.03 -0.97
N ASP A 146 18.25 20.58 -1.43
CA ASP A 146 17.55 19.45 -0.81
C ASP A 146 18.31 18.15 -1.08
N ALA A 147 18.79 17.96 -2.31
CA ALA A 147 19.63 16.82 -2.67
C ALA A 147 20.91 16.74 -1.83
N GLN A 148 21.47 17.88 -1.41
CA GLN A 148 22.72 17.92 -0.64
C GLN A 148 22.50 17.86 0.88
N LYS A 149 21.34 18.28 1.40
CA LYS A 149 21.17 18.54 2.84
C LYS A 149 19.94 17.90 3.48
N ASP A 150 18.87 17.63 2.72
CA ASP A 150 17.62 17.16 3.30
C ASP A 150 17.60 15.63 3.44
N VAL A 151 18.18 15.16 4.54
CA VAL A 151 18.26 13.74 4.89
C VAL A 151 16.86 13.12 5.08
N ALA A 152 15.87 13.89 5.53
CA ALA A 152 14.51 13.39 5.74
C ALA A 152 13.78 13.21 4.42
N LEU A 153 13.94 14.14 3.47
CA LEU A 153 13.45 13.99 2.10
C LEU A 153 14.09 12.79 1.42
N TRP A 154 15.42 12.64 1.51
CA TRP A 154 16.09 11.43 1.02
C TRP A 154 15.53 10.13 1.60
N ALA A 155 15.17 10.11 2.88
CA ALA A 155 14.57 8.94 3.50
C ALA A 155 13.16 8.63 2.95
N HIS A 156 12.39 9.64 2.55
CA HIS A 156 11.13 9.44 1.84
C HIS A 156 11.39 8.78 0.48
N GLU A 157 12.28 9.38 -0.33
CA GLU A 157 12.56 8.92 -1.69
C GLU A 157 13.21 7.53 -1.74
N LEU A 158 14.14 7.24 -0.83
CA LEU A 158 14.76 5.91 -0.72
C LEU A 158 13.76 4.82 -0.30
N TRP A 159 12.67 5.20 0.38
CA TRP A 159 11.59 4.26 0.65
C TRP A 159 10.90 3.83 -0.66
N HIS A 160 10.71 4.75 -1.61
CA HIS A 160 10.22 4.40 -2.94
C HIS A 160 11.21 3.55 -3.71
N VAL A 161 12.52 3.83 -3.64
CA VAL A 161 13.56 2.96 -4.25
C VAL A 161 13.43 1.54 -3.71
N LYS A 162 13.28 1.38 -2.39
CA LYS A 162 13.02 0.07 -1.77
C LYS A 162 11.74 -0.58 -2.30
N GLN A 163 10.63 0.16 -2.40
CA GLN A 163 9.38 -0.36 -2.95
C GLN A 163 9.54 -0.82 -4.41
N TYR A 164 10.31 -0.10 -5.23
CA TYR A 164 10.62 -0.53 -6.59
C TYR A 164 11.47 -1.79 -6.63
N GLN A 165 12.46 -1.93 -5.73
CA GLN A 165 13.25 -3.16 -5.63
C GLN A 165 12.39 -4.36 -5.21
N GLU A 166 11.46 -4.17 -4.27
CA GLU A 166 10.61 -5.25 -3.74
C GLU A 166 9.47 -5.65 -4.68
N TRP A 167 8.85 -4.68 -5.36
CA TRP A 167 7.63 -4.90 -6.14
C TRP A 167 7.85 -4.89 -7.65
N GLY A 168 9.00 -4.39 -8.09
CA GLY A 168 9.23 -4.01 -9.49
C GLY A 168 8.39 -2.81 -9.92
N VAL A 169 8.73 -2.22 -11.07
CA VAL A 169 8.05 -1.02 -11.58
C VAL A 169 6.54 -1.25 -11.78
N GLN A 170 6.15 -2.38 -12.38
CA GLN A 170 4.73 -2.65 -12.61
C GLN A 170 3.96 -2.93 -11.31
N GLY A 171 4.62 -3.59 -10.33
CA GLY A 171 4.01 -3.86 -9.03
C GLY A 171 3.81 -2.58 -8.22
N PHE A 172 4.75 -1.63 -8.31
CA PHE A 172 4.59 -0.28 -7.78
C PHE A 172 3.44 0.45 -8.47
N ALA A 173 3.46 0.54 -9.81
CA ALA A 173 2.46 1.29 -10.57
C ALA A 173 1.03 0.78 -10.35
N THR A 174 0.86 -0.54 -10.19
CA THR A 174 -0.43 -1.15 -9.85
C THR A 174 -0.91 -0.68 -8.47
N ARG A 175 -0.07 -0.79 -7.44
CA ARG A 175 -0.41 -0.35 -6.08
C ARG A 175 -0.69 1.14 -6.02
N TYR A 176 0.12 1.95 -6.68
CA TYR A 176 -0.05 3.41 -6.72
C TYR A 176 -1.37 3.82 -7.38
N THR A 177 -1.74 3.15 -8.48
CA THR A 177 -3.01 3.40 -9.18
C THR A 177 -4.22 2.92 -8.37
N ASP A 178 -4.06 1.86 -7.58
CA ASP A 178 -5.13 1.32 -6.76
C ASP A 178 -5.36 2.14 -5.47
N ASP A 179 -4.27 2.46 -4.76
CA ASP A 179 -4.27 3.17 -3.47
C ASP A 179 -2.90 3.87 -3.26
N PHE A 180 -2.80 5.12 -3.71
CA PHE A 180 -1.56 5.89 -3.57
C PHE A 180 -1.23 6.18 -2.10
N ASP A 181 -2.23 6.39 -1.23
CA ASP A 181 -2.02 6.67 0.19
C ASP A 181 -1.31 5.49 0.88
N ALA A 182 -1.66 4.26 0.53
CA ALA A 182 -0.99 3.06 1.05
C ALA A 182 0.48 2.94 0.59
N VAL A 183 0.85 3.53 -0.55
CA VAL A 183 2.23 3.57 -1.06
C VAL A 183 3.03 4.69 -0.37
N GLU A 184 2.43 5.87 -0.21
CA GLU A 184 3.05 7.09 0.32
C GLU A 184 3.20 7.10 1.86
N ALA A 185 2.18 6.62 2.58
CA ALA A 185 2.15 6.66 4.04
C ALA A 185 3.42 6.10 4.72
N PRO A 186 3.95 4.92 4.34
CA PRO A 186 5.17 4.40 4.94
C PRO A 186 6.44 5.19 4.56
N ALA A 187 6.49 5.81 3.38
CA ALA A 187 7.59 6.70 3.00
C ALA A 187 7.62 7.95 3.90
N TYR A 188 6.47 8.57 4.12
CA TYR A 188 6.34 9.67 5.09
C TYR A 188 6.65 9.25 6.53
N GLU A 189 6.28 8.04 6.94
CA GLU A 189 6.64 7.53 8.26
C GLU A 189 8.16 7.44 8.44
N MET A 190 8.87 6.90 7.43
CA MET A 190 10.32 6.82 7.46
C MET A 190 10.97 8.20 7.53
N ALA A 191 10.52 9.14 6.69
CA ALA A 191 11.01 10.53 6.72
C ALA A 191 10.80 11.18 8.10
N ARG A 192 9.63 11.00 8.71
CA ARG A 192 9.35 11.51 10.06
C ARG A 192 10.26 10.89 11.11
N ARG A 193 10.50 9.57 11.02
CA ARG A 193 11.41 8.85 11.91
C ARG A 193 12.83 9.41 11.82
N VAL A 194 13.37 9.51 10.61
CA VAL A 194 14.71 10.06 10.36
C VAL A 194 14.82 11.50 10.84
N ALA A 195 13.85 12.35 10.50
CA ALA A 195 13.81 13.74 10.97
C ALA A 195 13.80 13.85 12.49
N LYS A 196 13.11 12.94 13.18
CA LYS A 196 13.09 12.88 14.64
C LYS A 196 14.46 12.48 15.20
N ASP A 197 15.07 11.42 14.66
CA ASP A 197 16.36 10.94 15.16
C ASP A 197 17.51 11.94 14.87
N LEU A 198 17.42 12.75 13.80
CA LEU A 198 18.30 13.90 13.55
C LEU A 198 18.15 14.98 14.63
N ARG A 199 16.91 15.38 14.94
CA ARG A 199 16.63 16.38 16.00
C ARG A 199 17.11 15.91 17.38
N ASP A 200 17.02 14.61 17.65
CA ASP A 200 17.44 14.02 18.92
C ASP A 200 18.97 13.78 18.98
N GLY A 201 19.73 14.13 17.93
CA GLY A 201 21.19 13.97 17.88
C GLY A 201 21.68 12.52 17.80
N LYS A 202 20.79 11.59 17.44
CA LYS A 202 21.13 10.14 17.36
C LYS A 202 21.88 9.77 16.09
N LEU A 203 21.81 10.62 15.08
CA LEU A 203 22.60 10.54 13.86
C LEU A 203 23.74 11.52 14.02
N THR A 204 24.81 11.10 14.69
CA THR A 204 25.98 11.96 14.93
C THR A 204 26.58 12.41 13.60
N ALA A 205 26.75 13.74 13.48
CA ALA A 205 27.48 14.40 12.40
C ALA A 205 28.88 13.79 12.21
N PRO A 206 29.43 13.79 10.98
CA PRO A 206 30.82 13.40 10.76
C PRO A 206 31.74 14.24 11.65
N ALA A 207 32.69 13.57 12.32
CA ALA A 207 33.70 14.21 13.14
C ALA A 207 34.52 15.23 12.32
N PRO A 208 34.99 16.33 12.93
CA PRO A 208 35.77 17.37 12.25
C PRO A 208 37.10 16.86 11.70
#